data_AF-A0A1I0D9M2-F1
#
_entry.id   AF-A0A1I0D9M2-F1
#
_cell.length_a   1.000
_cell.length_b   1.000
_cell.length_c   1.000
_cell.angle_alpha   90.00
_cell.angle_beta   90.00
_cell.angle_gamma   90.00
#
_symmetry.space_group_name_H-M   'P 1'
#
loop_
_entity.id
_entity.type
_entity.pdbx_description
1 polymer ?
#
loop_
_entity_poly.entity_id
_entity_poly.type
_entity_poly.pdbx_seq_one_letter_code
_entity_poly.pdbx_strand_id
1 'polypeptide(L)'
;MSNQSGWDIDLSSLLQSYSDRLDDFVKMLGLRVLSSLVMKSPVDTGRFRGNWHVSFNKEDMTQFENLDKTGAIVISTGQAALDAFNSGVEAIYIQNSLPYAIELEDGHSKQAPRGMVRITAIEIQDWIDEIARELNR
;
A
#
# COMPACT_ATOMS: atom_id res chain seq x y z
N MET A 1 -30.04 6.52 33.81
CA MET A 1 -31.32 6.93 33.20
C MET A 1 -31.33 6.39 31.79
N SER A 2 -31.96 5.23 31.60
CA SER A 2 -32.20 4.65 30.28
C SER A 2 -33.37 5.40 29.65
N ASN A 3 -33.17 6.02 28.50
CA ASN A 3 -34.26 6.51 27.68
C ASN A 3 -34.08 5.96 26.27
N GLN A 4 -34.93 5.00 25.92
CA GLN A 4 -35.22 4.65 24.53
C GLN A 4 -36.72 4.92 24.29
N SER A 5 -37.01 5.64 23.20
CA SER A 5 -38.19 5.58 22.30
C SER A 5 -38.55 7.00 21.80
N GLY A 6 -38.72 7.27 20.50
CA GLY A 6 -38.67 6.47 19.28
C GLY A 6 -38.92 7.39 18.06
N TRP A 7 -38.66 6.88 16.85
CA TRP A 7 -38.76 7.51 15.51
C TRP A 7 -37.49 8.11 14.89
N ASP A 8 -36.32 8.00 15.50
CA ASP A 8 -35.04 8.39 14.92
C ASP A 8 -34.12 7.20 14.64
N ILE A 9 -33.49 7.19 13.47
CA ILE A 9 -32.38 6.29 13.15
C ILE A 9 -31.10 7.11 13.25
N ASP A 10 -30.30 6.89 14.29
CA ASP A 10 -28.98 7.49 14.40
C ASP A 10 -27.98 6.76 13.49
N LEU A 11 -27.72 7.35 12.32
CA LEU A 11 -26.77 6.83 11.35
C LEU A 11 -25.31 7.17 11.69
N SER A 12 -25.03 7.97 12.73
CA SER A 12 -23.66 8.44 13.02
C SER A 12 -22.72 7.28 13.36
N SER A 13 -23.17 6.36 14.21
CA SER A 13 -22.42 5.14 14.57
C SER A 13 -22.18 4.23 13.36
N LEU A 14 -23.17 4.11 12.48
CA LEU A 14 -23.05 3.36 11.23
C LEU A 14 -22.01 4.01 10.32
N LEU A 15 -22.12 5.32 10.09
CA LEU A 15 -21.18 6.08 9.25
C LEU A 15 -19.75 6.01 9.77
N GLN A 16 -19.55 6.06 11.09
CA GLN A 16 -18.24 5.88 11.70
C GLN A 16 -17.69 4.48 11.41
N SER A 17 -18.49 3.42 11.64
CA SER A 17 -18.07 2.04 11.40
C SER A 17 -17.71 1.77 9.93
N TYR A 18 -18.41 2.40 8.98
CA TYR A 18 -18.08 2.28 7.56
C TYR A 18 -16.80 3.07 7.23
N SER A 19 -16.62 4.26 7.79
CA SER A 19 -15.39 5.04 7.62
C SER A 19 -14.17 4.28 8.12
N ASP A 20 -14.25 3.71 9.33
CA ASP A 20 -13.15 2.93 9.93
C ASP A 20 -12.79 1.72 9.05
N ARG A 21 -13.80 1.01 8.54
CA ARG A 21 -13.58 -0.15 7.65
C ARG A 21 -12.99 0.26 6.30
N LEU A 22 -13.34 1.43 5.77
CA LEU A 22 -12.73 1.95 4.56
C LEU A 22 -11.27 2.34 4.79
N ASP A 23 -10.96 2.95 5.94
CA ASP A 23 -9.58 3.28 6.31
C ASP A 23 -8.74 2.01 6.44
N ASP A 24 -9.25 0.97 7.12
CA ASP A 24 -8.59 -0.32 7.24
C ASP A 24 -8.41 -0.99 5.88
N PHE A 25 -9.42 -0.95 5.01
CA PHE A 25 -9.34 -1.48 3.65
C PHE A 25 -8.19 -0.84 2.86
N VAL A 26 -8.09 0.49 2.88
CA VAL A 26 -7.07 1.24 2.15
C VAL A 26 -5.67 0.92 2.70
N LYS A 27 -5.51 0.88 4.03
CA LYS A 27 -4.24 0.53 4.69
C LYS A 27 -3.78 -0.88 4.32
N MET A 28 -4.69 -1.86 4.40
CA MET A 28 -4.40 -3.25 4.06
C MET A 28 -4.03 -3.41 2.58
N LEU A 29 -4.79 -2.78 1.67
CA LEU A 29 -4.52 -2.85 0.25
C LEU A 29 -3.17 -2.19 -0.09
N GLY A 30 -2.93 -0.99 0.45
CA GLY A 30 -1.67 -0.27 0.27
C GLY A 30 -0.46 -1.08 0.75
N LEU A 31 -0.56 -1.71 1.92
CA LEU A 31 0.51 -2.56 2.45
C LEU A 31 0.77 -3.76 1.54
N ARG A 32 -0.29 -4.38 1.01
CA ARG A 32 -0.18 -5.57 0.16
C ARG A 32 0.46 -5.23 -1.18
N VAL A 33 0.10 -4.09 -1.76
CA VAL A 33 0.75 -3.54 -2.97
C VAL A 33 2.23 -3.26 -2.70
N LEU A 34 2.56 -2.50 -1.64
CA LEU A 34 3.95 -2.21 -1.28
C LEU A 34 4.76 -3.49 -1.09
N SER A 35 4.24 -4.42 -0.30
CA SER A 35 4.90 -5.69 -0.01
C SER A 35 5.14 -6.50 -1.29
N SER A 36 4.16 -6.54 -2.20
CA SER A 36 4.30 -7.22 -3.49
C SER A 36 5.41 -6.60 -4.35
N LEU A 37 5.44 -5.26 -4.46
CA LEU A 37 6.47 -4.53 -5.20
C LEU A 37 7.87 -4.80 -4.63
N VAL A 38 8.03 -4.70 -3.31
CA VAL A 38 9.29 -4.95 -2.60
C VAL A 38 9.75 -6.40 -2.80
N MET A 39 8.86 -7.37 -2.61
CA MET A 39 9.22 -8.79 -2.66
C MET A 39 9.49 -9.30 -4.08
N LYS A 40 8.83 -8.74 -5.10
CA LYS A 40 9.08 -9.06 -6.52
C LYS A 40 10.27 -8.27 -7.10
N SER A 41 10.72 -7.22 -6.42
CA SER A 41 11.87 -6.44 -6.86
C SER A 41 13.14 -7.30 -6.90
N PRO A 42 13.97 -7.18 -7.96
CA PRO A 42 15.23 -7.90 -8.06
C PRO A 42 16.21 -7.42 -6.98
N VAL A 43 17.08 -8.33 -6.54
CA VAL A 43 18.10 -8.03 -5.54
C VAL A 43 19.49 -8.18 -6.12
N ASP A 44 20.27 -7.10 -6.04
CA ASP A 44 21.72 -7.10 -6.21
C ASP A 44 22.38 -6.65 -4.89
N THR A 45 22.57 -5.33 -4.73
CA THR A 45 23.02 -4.73 -3.46
C THR A 45 21.89 -4.58 -2.44
N GLY A 46 20.64 -4.58 -2.89
CA GLY A 46 19.45 -4.25 -2.09
C GLY A 46 18.99 -2.80 -2.26
N ARG A 47 19.68 -1.96 -3.05
CA ARG A 47 19.32 -0.55 -3.25
C ARG A 47 17.94 -0.37 -3.89
N PHE A 48 17.65 -1.13 -4.95
CA PHE A 48 16.37 -1.03 -5.66
C PHE A 48 15.19 -1.45 -4.77
N ARG A 49 15.26 -2.66 -4.18
CA ARG A 49 14.28 -3.15 -3.22
C ARG A 49 14.10 -2.18 -2.04
N GLY A 50 15.20 -1.58 -1.58
CA GLY A 50 15.27 -0.61 -0.49
C GLY A 50 14.70 0.79 -0.76
N ASN A 51 14.28 1.10 -1.99
CA ASN A 51 13.89 2.46 -2.41
C ASN A 51 12.38 2.65 -2.62
N TRP A 52 11.59 1.59 -2.49
CA TRP A 52 10.13 1.75 -2.44
C TRP A 52 9.74 2.55 -1.20
N HIS A 53 8.81 3.49 -1.35
CA HIS A 53 8.29 4.26 -0.23
C HIS A 53 6.88 4.76 -0.54
N VAL A 54 6.18 5.17 0.53
CA VAL A 54 4.80 5.66 0.46
C VAL A 54 4.79 7.17 0.71
N SER A 55 4.03 7.91 -0.09
CA SER A 55 3.75 9.33 0.13
C SER A 55 2.28 9.64 -0.14
N PHE A 56 1.79 10.76 0.42
CA PHE A 56 0.39 11.16 0.32
C PHE A 56 0.24 12.49 -0.40
N ASN A 57 -0.81 12.60 -1.22
CA ASN A 57 -1.26 13.78 -1.97
C ASN A 57 -0.27 14.34 -3.01
N LYS A 58 1.02 14.02 -2.89
CA LYS A 58 2.08 14.44 -3.80
C LYS A 58 3.14 13.35 -3.93
N GLU A 59 3.58 13.11 -5.15
CA GLU A 59 4.73 12.25 -5.45
C GLU A 59 6.00 12.71 -4.72
N ASP A 60 6.83 11.74 -4.36
CA ASP A 60 8.14 11.95 -3.75
C ASP A 60 9.20 11.29 -4.63
N MET A 61 9.99 12.15 -5.28
CA MET A 61 11.03 11.73 -6.21
C MET A 61 12.38 11.48 -5.52
N THR A 62 12.39 11.44 -4.18
CA THR A 62 13.59 11.18 -3.40
C THR A 62 14.20 9.82 -3.76
N GLN A 63 15.52 9.81 -3.93
CA GLN A 63 16.31 8.61 -4.11
C GLN A 63 17.10 8.38 -2.82
N PHE A 64 16.94 7.20 -2.25
CA PHE A 64 17.59 6.85 -1.01
C PHE A 64 18.83 5.97 -1.27
N GLU A 65 19.85 6.10 -0.42
CA GLU A 65 21.05 5.26 -0.49
C GLU A 65 20.94 3.97 0.35
N ASN A 66 19.79 3.76 0.99
CA ASN A 66 19.54 2.59 1.83
C ASN A 66 19.69 1.29 1.03
N LEU A 67 20.31 0.29 1.65
CA LEU A 67 20.41 -1.06 1.10
C LEU A 67 19.56 -1.99 1.95
N ASP A 68 18.48 -2.51 1.36
CA ASP A 68 17.62 -3.47 2.04
C ASP A 68 17.37 -4.69 1.14
N LYS A 69 18.13 -5.75 1.36
CA LYS A 69 18.01 -6.99 0.59
C LYS A 69 16.77 -7.80 1.01
N THR A 70 16.33 -7.68 2.26
CA THR A 70 15.18 -8.46 2.75
C THR A 70 13.87 -7.76 2.41
N GLY A 71 13.88 -6.42 2.32
CA GLY A 71 12.70 -5.59 2.16
C GLY A 71 11.98 -5.29 3.48
N ALA A 72 12.48 -5.82 4.60
CA ALA A 72 11.81 -5.73 5.89
C ALA A 72 11.77 -4.28 6.42
N ILE A 73 12.82 -3.49 6.17
CA ILE A 73 12.87 -2.09 6.61
C ILE A 73 11.86 -1.30 5.80
N VAL A 74 11.87 -1.47 4.48
CA VAL A 74 10.95 -0.78 3.58
C VAL A 74 9.49 -1.07 3.88
N ILE A 75 9.14 -2.35 4.08
CA ILE A 75 7.77 -2.75 4.41
C ILE A 75 7.35 -2.16 5.76
N SER A 76 8.23 -2.20 6.76
CA SER A 76 7.96 -1.65 8.10
C SER A 76 7.75 -0.12 8.05
N THR A 77 8.62 0.61 7.36
CA THR A 77 8.50 2.07 7.21
C THR A 77 7.26 2.44 6.40
N GLY A 78 6.94 1.69 5.35
CA GLY A 78 5.73 1.91 4.56
C GLY A 78 4.44 1.57 5.32
N GLN A 79 4.44 0.53 6.17
CA GLN A 79 3.33 0.28 7.10
C GLN A 79 3.10 1.48 8.00
N ALA A 80 4.17 1.99 8.64
CA ALA A 80 4.06 3.15 9.52
C ALA A 80 3.55 4.39 8.80
N ALA A 81 3.92 4.59 7.52
CA ALA A 81 3.37 5.66 6.69
C ALA A 81 1.87 5.43 6.41
N LEU A 82 1.47 4.22 6.03
CA LEU A 82 0.07 3.85 5.79
C LEU A 82 -0.80 3.96 7.05
N ASP A 83 -0.26 3.67 8.23
CA ASP A 83 -0.99 3.82 9.50
C ASP A 83 -1.41 5.29 9.75
N ALA A 84 -0.67 6.25 9.19
CA ALA A 84 -1.00 7.67 9.23
C ALA A 84 -2.06 8.10 8.18
N PHE A 85 -2.51 7.18 7.32
CA PHE A 85 -3.64 7.41 6.41
C PHE A 85 -4.89 7.82 7.19
N ASN A 86 -5.61 8.78 6.62
CA ASN A 86 -6.91 9.24 7.09
C ASN A 86 -7.75 9.70 5.90
N SER A 87 -9.05 9.90 6.14
CA SER A 87 -10.04 10.29 5.12
C SER A 87 -9.78 11.63 4.40
N GLY A 88 -8.86 12.47 4.87
CA GLY A 88 -8.43 13.68 4.17
C GLY A 88 -7.34 13.46 3.12
N VAL A 89 -6.81 12.24 2.98
CA VAL A 89 -5.85 11.88 1.93
C VAL A 89 -6.59 11.60 0.62
N GLU A 90 -6.23 12.34 -0.43
CA GLU A 90 -6.84 12.23 -1.76
C GLU A 90 -6.09 11.24 -2.67
N ALA A 91 -4.78 11.06 -2.45
CA ALA A 91 -3.95 10.17 -3.25
C ALA A 91 -2.84 9.52 -2.42
N ILE A 92 -2.57 8.23 -2.70
CA ILE A 92 -1.45 7.48 -2.13
C ILE A 92 -0.52 7.09 -3.29
N TYR A 93 0.76 7.41 -3.15
CA TYR A 93 1.80 7.03 -4.09
C TYR A 93 2.70 5.98 -3.46
N ILE A 94 2.87 4.83 -4.11
CA ILE A 94 3.85 3.80 -3.77
C ILE A 94 4.85 3.76 -4.91
N GLN A 95 6.05 4.28 -4.68
CA GLN A 95 6.94 4.67 -5.78
C GLN A 95 8.40 4.30 -5.54
N ASN A 96 9.16 4.23 -6.64
CA ASN A 96 10.60 4.06 -6.66
C ASN A 96 11.18 4.97 -7.75
N SER A 97 12.00 5.93 -7.33
CA SER A 97 12.43 7.05 -8.18
C SER A 97 13.87 6.89 -8.69
N LEU A 98 14.43 5.67 -8.56
CA LEU A 98 15.77 5.37 -9.05
C LEU A 98 15.83 5.43 -10.58
N PRO A 99 16.90 5.99 -11.19
CA PRO A 99 16.94 6.23 -12.64
C PRO A 99 16.79 4.97 -13.50
N TYR A 100 17.11 3.80 -12.96
CA TYR A 100 17.08 2.51 -13.65
C TYR A 100 15.81 1.68 -13.36
N ALA A 101 14.81 2.27 -12.69
CA ALA A 101 13.61 1.56 -12.26
C ALA A 101 12.77 1.06 -13.44
N ILE A 102 12.67 1.86 -14.50
CA ILE A 102 11.88 1.53 -15.71
C ILE A 102 12.51 0.32 -16.42
N GLU A 103 13.83 0.29 -16.55
CA GLU A 103 14.53 -0.83 -17.17
C GLU A 103 14.31 -2.13 -16.41
N LEU A 104 14.23 -2.08 -15.07
CA LEU A 104 13.90 -3.25 -14.26
C LEU A 104 12.43 -3.69 -14.44
N GLU A 105 11.51 -2.75 -14.58
CA GLU A 105 10.10 -3.04 -14.90
C GLU A 105 9.92 -3.65 -16.30
N ASP A 106 10.78 -3.25 -17.24
CA ASP A 106 10.82 -3.76 -18.61
C ASP A 106 11.62 -5.07 -18.76
N GLY A 107 12.06 -5.65 -17.63
CA GLY A 107 12.63 -7.00 -17.59
C GLY A 107 14.14 -7.08 -17.84
N HIS A 108 14.89 -6.00 -17.65
CA HIS A 108 16.36 -6.01 -17.73
C HIS A 108 16.98 -7.01 -16.74
N SER A 109 16.32 -7.25 -15.60
CA SER A 109 16.76 -8.27 -14.64
C SER A 109 16.10 -9.62 -14.92
N LYS A 110 16.93 -10.68 -14.96
CA LYS A 110 16.46 -12.08 -15.01
C LYS A 110 15.62 -12.49 -13.80
N GLN A 111 15.72 -11.77 -12.68
CA GLN A 111 14.93 -12.04 -11.47
C GLN A 111 13.49 -11.50 -11.58
N ALA A 112 13.27 -10.45 -12.39
CA ALA A 112 11.97 -9.81 -12.59
C ALA A 112 11.67 -9.61 -14.10
N PRO A 113 11.68 -10.69 -14.91
CA PRO A 113 11.60 -10.58 -16.37
C PRO A 113 10.25 -10.06 -16.90
N ARG A 114 9.23 -9.99 -16.04
CA ARG A 114 7.88 -9.54 -16.38
C ARG A 114 7.51 -8.19 -15.73
N GLY A 115 8.47 -7.57 -15.04
CA GLY A 115 8.23 -6.38 -14.22
C GLY A 115 7.61 -6.71 -12.87
N MET A 116 7.84 -5.83 -11.90
CA MET A 116 7.25 -5.94 -10.56
C MET A 116 5.91 -5.20 -10.51
N VAL A 117 5.83 -3.99 -11.06
CA VAL A 117 4.62 -3.16 -11.08
C VAL A 117 3.52 -3.83 -11.91
N ARG A 118 3.84 -4.30 -13.12
CA ARG A 118 2.87 -4.98 -13.99
C ARG A 118 2.27 -6.22 -13.36
N ILE A 119 3.08 -7.03 -12.69
CA ILE A 119 2.61 -8.25 -12.03
C ILE A 119 1.76 -7.90 -10.81
N THR A 120 2.21 -6.96 -9.97
CA THR A 120 1.44 -6.49 -8.82
C THR A 120 0.09 -5.92 -9.26
N ALA A 121 0.04 -5.13 -10.34
CA ALA A 121 -1.20 -4.55 -10.85
C ALA A 121 -2.25 -5.60 -11.27
N ILE A 122 -1.81 -6.74 -11.82
CA ILE A 122 -2.71 -7.86 -12.17
C ILE A 122 -3.32 -8.49 -10.90
N GLU A 123 -2.57 -8.55 -9.80
CA GLU A 123 -2.97 -9.19 -8.54
C GLU A 123 -3.91 -8.32 -7.69
N ILE A 124 -3.99 -7.00 -7.96
CA ILE A 124 -4.74 -6.05 -7.11
C ILE A 124 -6.22 -6.42 -6.97
N GLN A 125 -6.87 -6.85 -8.05
CA GLN A 125 -8.31 -7.15 -8.00
C GLN A 125 -8.60 -8.33 -7.06
N ASP A 126 -7.76 -9.36 -7.07
CA ASP A 126 -7.92 -10.50 -6.17
C ASP A 126 -7.78 -10.08 -4.71
N TRP A 127 -6.85 -9.16 -4.41
CA TRP A 127 -6.67 -8.64 -3.05
C TRP A 127 -7.81 -7.74 -2.60
N ILE A 128 -8.38 -6.92 -3.49
CA ILE A 128 -9.57 -6.13 -3.21
C ILE A 128 -10.69 -7.06 -2.73
N ASP A 129 -10.94 -8.14 -3.48
CA ASP A 129 -11.99 -9.10 -3.16
C ASP A 129 -11.72 -9.85 -1.85
N GLU A 130 -10.47 -10.21 -1.58
CA GLU A 130 -10.05 -10.85 -0.33
C GLU A 130 -10.23 -9.95 0.89
N ILE A 131 -9.71 -8.72 0.84
CA ILE A 131 -9.77 -7.76 1.95
C ILE A 131 -11.22 -7.37 2.23
N ALA A 132 -12.01 -7.13 1.18
CA ALA A 132 -13.44 -6.84 1.33
C ALA A 132 -14.17 -7.98 2.04
N ARG A 133 -13.84 -9.25 1.76
CA ARG A 133 -14.41 -10.39 2.48
C ARG A 133 -13.94 -10.46 3.94
N GLU A 134 -12.67 -10.13 4.20
CA GLU A 134 -12.10 -10.16 5.56
C GLU A 134 -12.78 -9.13 6.47
N LEU A 135 -12.96 -7.90 6.00
CA LEU A 135 -13.58 -6.81 6.76
C LEU A 135 -15.09 -6.92 6.91
N ASN A 136 -15.74 -7.86 6.22
CA ASN A 136 -17.18 -8.14 6.28
C ASN A 136 -17.53 -9.30 7.23
N ARG A 137 -16.53 -9.96 7.82
CA ARG A 137 -16.72 -11.02 8.83
C ARG A 137 -16.85 -10.43 10.22
#